data_AF-A0A382ZTP7-F1
#
_entry.id   AF-A0A382ZTP7-F1
#
_cell.length_a   1.000
_cell.length_b   1.000
_cell.length_c   1.000
_cell.angle_alpha   90.00
_cell.angle_beta   90.00
_cell.angle_gamma   90.00
#
_symmetry.space_group_name_H-M   'P 1'
#
loop_
_entity.id
_entity.type
_entity.pdbx_description
1 polymer ?
#
loop_
_entity_poly.entity_id
_entity_poly.type
_entity_poly.pdbx_seq_one_letter_code
_entity_poly.pdbx_strand_id
1 'polypeptide(L)'
;HELAEGTAKKTPTPKSQIDKDKDLDTESEEAAKSYSDRFDDDQQQRLAELFKSQPFTVMQENWKGPLFYEPKFLGGRAVLDYNMGHEFWDRVYELVNSLGDEGTDPEATALEIRVMLDLLIFSHAKAESMFDKDVEYSAESFLDQMRQNWGLYLKSYVNTRKKESGEDED
;
A
#
# COMPACT_ATOMS: atom_id res chain seq x y z
N HIS A 1 1.97 -9.27 6.69
CA HIS A 1 1.09 -8.18 7.16
C HIS A 1 0.88 -8.21 8.66
N GLU A 2 0.40 -9.31 9.24
CA GLU A 2 0.11 -9.43 10.70
C GLU A 2 1.21 -8.91 11.65
N LEU A 3 2.49 -9.19 11.37
CA LEU A 3 3.60 -8.69 12.20
C LEU A 3 3.71 -7.15 12.19
N ALA A 4 3.50 -6.52 11.04
CA ALA A 4 3.53 -5.07 10.90
C ALA A 4 2.30 -4.43 11.56
N GLU A 5 1.12 -5.00 11.35
CA GLU A 5 -0.14 -4.56 11.98
C GLU A 5 -0.06 -4.68 13.52
N GLY A 6 0.47 -5.79 14.02
CA GLY A 6 0.70 -6.02 15.45
C GLY A 6 1.69 -5.04 16.07
N THR A 7 2.69 -4.58 15.30
CA THR A 7 3.63 -3.53 15.72
C THR A 7 2.93 -2.18 15.78
N ALA A 8 2.16 -1.81 14.75
CA ALA A 8 1.38 -0.58 14.72
C ALA A 8 0.36 -0.51 15.87
N LYS A 9 -0.32 -1.63 16.18
CA LYS A 9 -1.29 -1.73 17.29
C LYS A 9 -0.69 -1.43 18.67
N LYS A 10 0.60 -1.73 18.86
CA LYS A 10 1.31 -1.50 20.13
C LYS A 10 1.94 -0.10 20.22
N THR A 11 1.89 0.67 19.13
CA THR A 11 2.54 1.97 19.02
C THR A 11 1.52 3.08 19.28
N PRO A 12 1.71 3.94 20.31
CA PRO A 12 0.83 5.07 20.54
C PRO A 12 0.96 6.08 19.40
N THR A 13 -0.14 6.35 18.70
CA THR A 13 -0.20 7.37 17.64
C THR A 13 -1.36 8.33 17.90
N PRO A 14 -1.27 9.60 17.44
CA PRO A 14 -2.37 10.54 17.50
C PRO A 14 -3.59 10.04 16.71
N LYS A 15 -4.78 10.50 17.11
CA LYS A 15 -6.00 10.23 16.34
C LYS A 15 -5.93 10.90 14.98
N SER A 16 -6.40 10.18 13.97
CA SER A 16 -6.48 10.67 12.60
C SER A 16 -7.41 11.89 12.51
N GLN A 17 -7.01 12.84 11.65
CA GLN A 17 -7.73 14.09 11.44
C GLN A 17 -8.62 14.06 10.19
N ILE A 18 -8.26 13.25 9.19
CA ILE A 18 -8.95 13.20 7.90
C ILE A 18 -10.35 12.57 8.00
N ASP A 19 -10.55 11.72 9.01
CA ASP A 19 -11.75 10.92 9.28
C ASP A 19 -12.27 11.15 10.70
N LYS A 20 -11.88 12.26 11.35
CA LYS A 20 -12.20 12.50 12.77
C LYS A 20 -13.70 12.52 13.08
N ASP A 21 -14.52 12.85 12.08
CA ASP A 21 -15.97 12.98 12.18
C ASP A 21 -16.71 11.72 11.72
N LYS A 22 -15.97 10.69 11.28
CA LYS A 22 -16.52 9.42 10.83
C LYS A 22 -16.79 8.48 12.00
N ASP A 23 -17.88 7.74 11.91
CA ASP A 23 -18.25 6.71 12.89
C ASP A 23 -17.59 5.37 12.56
N LEU A 24 -16.77 4.86 13.48
CA LEU A 24 -15.98 3.65 13.23
C LEU A 24 -16.84 2.42 12.95
N ASP A 25 -17.97 2.26 13.65
CA ASP A 25 -18.83 1.10 13.46
C ASP A 25 -19.45 1.10 12.06
N THR A 26 -20.05 2.22 11.67
CA THR A 26 -20.67 2.41 10.35
C THR A 26 -19.64 2.25 9.23
N GLU A 27 -18.50 2.93 9.31
CA GLU A 27 -17.48 2.89 8.25
C GLU A 27 -16.83 1.50 8.14
N SER A 28 -16.66 0.78 9.24
CA SER A 28 -16.10 -0.58 9.20
C SER A 28 -17.06 -1.55 8.50
N GLU A 29 -18.36 -1.42 8.73
CA GLU A 29 -19.38 -2.21 8.03
C GLU A 29 -19.46 -1.85 6.55
N GLU A 30 -19.42 -0.57 6.20
CA GLU A 30 -19.40 -0.11 4.80
C GLU A 30 -18.13 -0.56 4.07
N ALA A 31 -16.97 -0.45 4.70
CA ALA A 31 -15.72 -0.96 4.15
C ALA A 31 -15.78 -2.47 3.93
N ALA A 32 -16.32 -3.25 4.89
CA ALA A 32 -16.45 -4.69 4.73
C ALA A 32 -17.37 -5.08 3.57
N LYS A 33 -18.49 -4.35 3.38
CA LYS A 33 -19.41 -4.54 2.26
C LYS A 33 -18.77 -4.29 0.90
N SER A 34 -17.72 -3.45 0.83
CA SER A 34 -17.00 -3.20 -0.43
C SER A 34 -16.32 -4.46 -1.01
N TYR A 35 -16.20 -5.54 -0.24
CA TYR A 35 -15.63 -6.83 -0.67
C TYR A 35 -16.69 -7.93 -0.88
N SER A 36 -17.95 -7.57 -1.16
CA SER A 36 -19.06 -8.53 -1.37
C SER A 36 -18.89 -9.49 -2.53
N ASP A 37 -18.00 -9.17 -3.47
CA ASP A 37 -17.62 -10.04 -4.57
C ASP A 37 -16.77 -11.23 -4.12
N ARG A 38 -16.13 -11.14 -2.94
CA ARG A 38 -15.19 -12.13 -2.41
C ARG A 38 -15.63 -12.76 -1.09
N PHE A 39 -16.44 -12.06 -0.32
CA PHE A 39 -16.83 -12.47 1.03
C PHE A 39 -18.35 -12.45 1.20
N ASP A 40 -18.89 -13.51 1.79
CA ASP A 40 -20.29 -13.59 2.21
C ASP A 40 -20.59 -12.71 3.44
N ASP A 41 -21.87 -12.55 3.78
CA ASP A 41 -22.33 -11.67 4.87
C ASP A 41 -21.66 -12.00 6.22
N ASP A 42 -21.49 -13.30 6.54
CA ASP A 42 -20.86 -13.74 7.78
C ASP A 42 -19.36 -13.39 7.79
N GLN A 43 -18.68 -13.54 6.65
CA GLN A 43 -17.28 -13.14 6.47
C GLN A 43 -17.11 -11.62 6.52
N GLN A 44 -18.04 -10.85 5.95
CA GLN A 44 -18.04 -9.40 6.03
C GLN A 44 -18.19 -8.90 7.47
N GLN A 45 -19.06 -9.53 8.27
CA GLN A 45 -19.19 -9.18 9.68
C GLN A 45 -17.88 -9.42 10.44
N ARG A 46 -17.18 -10.54 10.15
CA ARG A 46 -15.85 -10.79 10.72
C ARG A 46 -14.80 -9.78 10.25
N LEU A 47 -14.85 -9.35 8.99
CA LEU A 47 -13.98 -8.29 8.47
C LEU A 47 -14.22 -6.95 9.16
N ALA A 48 -15.48 -6.55 9.36
CA ALA A 48 -15.81 -5.33 10.07
C ALA A 48 -15.25 -5.34 11.51
N GLU A 49 -15.41 -6.46 12.23
CA GLU A 49 -14.81 -6.62 13.56
C GLU A 49 -13.28 -6.58 13.53
N LEU A 50 -12.65 -7.18 12.51
CA LEU A 50 -11.21 -7.09 12.32
C LEU A 50 -10.77 -5.63 12.13
N PHE A 51 -11.43 -4.86 11.26
CA PHE A 51 -11.12 -3.46 10.98
C PHE A 51 -11.20 -2.56 12.22
N LYS A 52 -12.17 -2.83 13.11
CA LYS A 52 -12.29 -2.13 14.41
C LYS A 52 -11.14 -2.46 15.37
N SER A 53 -10.66 -3.70 15.32
CA SER A 53 -9.75 -4.27 16.32
C SER A 53 -8.28 -3.82 16.20
N GLN A 54 -7.87 -3.27 15.06
CA GLN A 54 -6.48 -2.91 14.77
C GLN A 54 -6.35 -1.61 13.99
N PRO A 55 -5.31 -0.79 14.24
CA PRO A 55 -5.18 0.53 13.62
C PRO A 55 -5.10 0.50 12.09
N PHE A 56 -4.48 -0.55 11.54
CA PHE A 56 -4.37 -0.79 10.12
C PHE A 56 -4.71 -2.24 9.83
N THR A 57 -5.45 -2.47 8.75
CA THR A 57 -5.64 -3.80 8.16
C THR A 57 -5.25 -3.73 6.69
N VAL A 58 -4.38 -4.62 6.23
CA VAL A 58 -3.99 -4.71 4.82
C VAL A 58 -4.89 -5.69 4.09
N MET A 59 -5.56 -5.23 3.05
CA MET A 59 -6.25 -6.07 2.07
C MET A 59 -5.43 -6.12 0.78
N GLN A 60 -5.56 -7.21 0.04
CA GLN A 60 -4.86 -7.39 -1.23
C GLN A 60 -5.91 -7.44 -2.34
N GLU A 61 -5.89 -6.45 -3.22
CA GLU A 61 -6.78 -6.34 -4.37
C GLU A 61 -5.96 -6.22 -5.66
N ASN A 62 -6.63 -6.27 -6.81
CA ASN A 62 -6.00 -6.07 -8.10
C ASN A 62 -6.82 -5.09 -8.93
N TRP A 63 -6.21 -3.98 -9.33
CA TRP A 63 -6.88 -3.02 -10.20
C TRP A 63 -5.90 -2.31 -11.14
N LYS A 64 -6.45 -1.75 -12.21
CA LYS A 64 -5.67 -0.95 -13.15
C LYS A 64 -5.47 0.46 -12.60
N GLY A 65 -4.24 0.93 -12.64
CA GLY A 65 -3.92 2.30 -12.27
C GLY A 65 -2.49 2.44 -11.78
N PRO A 66 -2.03 3.68 -11.54
CA PRO A 66 -0.71 3.93 -11.01
C PRO A 66 -0.64 3.73 -9.49
N LEU A 67 -1.76 3.74 -8.77
CA LEU A 67 -1.77 3.57 -7.32
C LEU A 67 -1.24 2.17 -6.95
N PHE A 68 -0.26 2.13 -6.05
CA PHE A 68 0.23 0.87 -5.47
C PHE A 68 -0.48 0.50 -4.17
N TYR A 69 -1.22 1.44 -3.57
CA TYR A 69 -2.17 1.20 -2.49
C TYR A 69 -3.25 2.29 -2.43
N GLU A 70 -4.37 2.01 -1.77
CA GLU A 70 -5.46 2.94 -1.48
C GLU A 70 -5.91 2.83 -0.02
N PRO A 71 -5.92 3.92 0.77
CA PRO A 71 -6.40 3.88 2.14
C PRO A 71 -7.90 4.18 2.24
N LYS A 72 -8.63 3.38 3.03
CA LYS A 72 -10.00 3.63 3.50
C LYS A 72 -9.95 3.99 4.99
N PHE A 73 -10.13 5.27 5.31
CA PHE A 73 -10.10 5.77 6.69
C PHE A 73 -11.47 5.65 7.37
N LEU A 74 -11.48 5.05 8.56
CA LEU A 74 -12.67 4.55 9.26
C LEU A 74 -12.87 5.16 10.66
N GLY A 75 -12.47 6.41 10.90
CA GLY A 75 -12.63 7.05 12.22
C GLY A 75 -11.50 6.73 13.21
N GLY A 76 -10.24 6.82 12.75
CA GLY A 76 -9.05 6.51 13.56
C GLY A 76 -8.50 5.10 13.37
N ARG A 77 -9.06 4.36 12.40
CA ARG A 77 -8.57 3.10 11.84
C ARG A 77 -8.48 3.25 10.33
N ALA A 78 -7.70 2.40 9.68
CA ALA A 78 -7.66 2.38 8.23
C ALA A 78 -7.54 0.97 7.66
N VAL A 79 -8.22 0.73 6.55
CA VAL A 79 -7.95 -0.41 5.68
C VAL A 79 -7.05 0.08 4.55
N LEU A 80 -5.97 -0.64 4.27
CA LEU A 80 -5.03 -0.33 3.21
C LEU A 80 -5.16 -1.41 2.14
N ASP A 81 -5.77 -1.04 1.02
CA ASP A 81 -5.88 -1.93 -0.13
C ASP A 81 -4.58 -1.85 -0.90
N TYR A 82 -3.84 -2.95 -0.98
CA TYR A 82 -2.63 -3.02 -1.79
C TYR A 82 -3.03 -3.43 -3.20
N ASN A 83 -2.56 -2.66 -4.19
CA ASN A 83 -2.76 -3.01 -5.59
C ASN A 83 -1.74 -4.06 -6.01
N MET A 84 -2.06 -5.32 -5.86
CA MET A 84 -1.15 -6.42 -6.20
C MET A 84 -0.83 -6.47 -7.70
N GLY A 85 -1.58 -5.76 -8.55
CA GLY A 85 -1.27 -5.55 -9.97
C GLY A 85 -0.22 -4.46 -10.25
N HIS A 86 0.28 -3.77 -9.22
CA HIS A 86 1.32 -2.77 -9.35
C HIS A 86 2.71 -3.42 -9.35
N GLU A 87 3.59 -3.01 -10.27
CA GLU A 87 4.88 -3.66 -10.53
C GLU A 87 5.81 -3.72 -9.32
N PHE A 88 5.67 -2.79 -8.37
CA PHE A 88 6.38 -2.84 -7.10
C PHE A 88 6.09 -4.12 -6.31
N TRP A 89 4.82 -4.49 -6.14
CA TRP A 89 4.45 -5.66 -5.34
C TRP A 89 4.82 -6.95 -6.05
N ASP A 90 4.57 -7.02 -7.35
CA ASP A 90 4.99 -8.12 -8.22
C ASP A 90 6.48 -8.40 -8.03
N ARG A 91 7.33 -7.38 -8.19
CA ARG A 91 8.77 -7.51 -8.08
C ARG A 91 9.25 -7.86 -6.66
N VAL A 92 8.70 -7.22 -5.63
CA VAL A 92 9.11 -7.50 -4.24
C VAL A 92 8.75 -8.93 -3.85
N TYR A 93 7.56 -9.41 -4.22
CA TYR A 93 7.16 -10.78 -3.89
C TYR A 93 7.90 -11.83 -4.73
N GLU A 94 8.18 -11.55 -6.00
CA GLU A 94 9.07 -12.38 -6.83
C GLU A 94 10.42 -12.58 -6.12
N LEU A 95 11.09 -11.50 -5.71
CA LEU A 95 12.37 -11.54 -5.01
C LEU A 95 12.29 -12.27 -3.66
N VAL A 96 11.26 -12.02 -2.87
CA VAL A 96 11.10 -12.67 -1.56
C VAL A 96 10.85 -14.17 -1.72
N ASN A 97 10.04 -14.56 -2.71
CA ASN A 97 9.73 -15.96 -2.94
C ASN A 97 10.94 -16.73 -3.50
N SER A 98 11.75 -16.10 -4.35
CA SER A 98 12.92 -16.74 -4.96
C SER A 98 14.02 -17.10 -3.95
N LEU A 99 14.03 -16.49 -2.76
CA LEU A 99 14.96 -16.84 -1.68
C LEU A 99 14.84 -18.31 -1.22
N GLY A 100 13.71 -18.97 -1.50
CA GLY A 100 13.50 -20.39 -1.21
C GLY A 100 13.97 -21.34 -2.32
N ASP A 101 14.30 -20.84 -3.50
CA ASP A 101 14.57 -21.65 -4.68
C ASP A 101 16.03 -22.13 -4.74
N GLU A 102 16.24 -23.35 -5.26
CA GLU A 102 17.59 -23.88 -5.48
C GLU A 102 18.32 -23.07 -6.56
N GLY A 103 19.54 -22.61 -6.24
CA GLY A 103 20.37 -21.84 -7.18
C GLY A 103 20.22 -20.32 -7.07
N THR A 104 19.29 -19.81 -6.27
CA THR A 104 19.21 -18.38 -5.94
C THR A 104 20.41 -17.95 -5.12
N ASP A 105 21.01 -16.80 -5.46
CA ASP A 105 21.99 -16.11 -4.62
C ASP A 105 21.26 -15.23 -3.59
N PRO A 106 21.22 -15.62 -2.30
CA PRO A 106 20.46 -14.87 -1.30
C PRO A 106 21.04 -13.47 -1.03
N GLU A 107 22.35 -13.28 -1.23
CA GLU A 107 22.99 -11.97 -1.01
C GLU A 107 22.60 -10.99 -2.12
N ALA A 108 22.65 -11.45 -3.38
CA ALA A 108 22.20 -10.65 -4.52
C ALA A 108 20.70 -10.33 -4.42
N THR A 109 19.85 -11.30 -4.08
CA THR A 109 18.41 -11.09 -3.91
C THR A 109 18.10 -10.13 -2.76
N ALA A 110 18.81 -10.25 -1.63
CA ALA A 110 18.65 -9.30 -0.51
C ALA A 110 19.08 -7.88 -0.90
N LEU A 111 20.09 -7.72 -1.76
CA LEU A 111 20.48 -6.42 -2.30
C LEU A 111 19.37 -5.85 -3.18
N GLU A 112 18.77 -6.64 -4.06
CA GLU A 112 17.65 -6.18 -4.89
C GLU A 112 16.43 -5.77 -4.04
N ILE A 113 16.10 -6.52 -2.99
CA ILE A 113 15.03 -6.12 -2.06
C ILE A 113 15.34 -4.76 -1.42
N ARG A 114 16.59 -4.49 -1.04
CA ARG A 114 16.99 -3.17 -0.52
C ARG A 114 16.84 -2.07 -1.57
N VAL A 115 17.22 -2.33 -2.81
CA VAL A 115 17.01 -1.39 -3.92
C VAL A 115 15.51 -1.07 -4.06
N MET A 116 14.63 -2.07 -4.00
CA MET A 116 13.18 -1.85 -4.04
C MET A 116 12.69 -0.93 -2.91
N LEU A 117 13.20 -1.12 -1.68
CA LEU A 117 12.88 -0.25 -0.53
C LEU A 117 13.37 1.19 -0.75
N ASP A 118 14.56 1.37 -1.33
CA ASP A 118 15.07 2.70 -1.66
C ASP A 118 14.21 3.37 -2.74
N LEU A 119 13.81 2.64 -3.79
CA LEU A 119 12.92 3.15 -4.84
C LEU A 119 11.54 3.55 -4.31
N LEU A 120 11.02 2.84 -3.29
CA LEU A 120 9.79 3.22 -2.60
C LEU A 120 9.91 4.62 -1.95
N ILE A 121 11.05 4.92 -1.33
CA ILE A 121 11.29 6.22 -0.69
C ILE A 121 11.64 7.31 -1.73
N PHE A 122 12.42 6.99 -2.75
CA PHE A 122 12.80 7.95 -3.79
C PHE A 122 11.59 8.42 -4.59
N SER A 123 10.67 7.51 -4.91
CA SER A 123 9.42 7.84 -5.59
C SER A 123 8.51 8.73 -4.73
N HIS A 124 8.49 8.54 -3.41
CA HIS A 124 7.78 9.42 -2.47
C HIS A 124 8.35 10.84 -2.52
N ALA A 125 9.67 10.98 -2.33
CA ALA A 125 10.33 12.28 -2.38
C ALA A 125 10.14 12.97 -3.75
N LYS A 126 10.15 12.17 -4.83
CA LYS A 126 9.86 12.69 -6.16
C LYS A 126 8.42 13.19 -6.27
N ALA A 127 7.44 12.47 -5.74
CA ALA A 127 6.04 12.88 -5.71
C ALA A 127 5.82 14.18 -4.92
N GLU A 128 6.47 14.33 -3.77
CA GLU A 128 6.45 15.59 -2.99
C GLU A 128 7.02 16.77 -3.78
N SER A 129 8.10 16.55 -4.54
CA SER A 129 8.74 17.61 -5.35
C SER A 129 7.87 18.16 -6.49
N MET A 130 6.74 17.52 -6.79
CA MET A 130 5.84 17.93 -7.86
C MET A 130 4.81 18.97 -7.44
N PHE A 131 4.69 19.28 -6.15
CA PHE A 131 3.78 20.29 -5.66
C PHE A 131 4.42 21.68 -5.73
N ASP A 132 3.71 22.62 -6.33
CA ASP A 132 4.08 24.03 -6.28
C ASP A 132 3.69 24.60 -4.91
N LYS A 133 4.68 25.18 -4.23
CA LYS A 133 4.51 25.80 -2.91
C LYS A 133 3.56 27.01 -2.93
N ASP A 134 3.37 27.62 -4.09
CA ASP A 134 2.56 28.82 -4.27
C ASP A 134 1.11 28.48 -4.65
N VAL A 135 0.78 27.18 -4.80
CA VAL A 135 -0.57 26.69 -5.11
C VAL A 135 -1.26 26.15 -3.85
N GLU A 136 -2.50 26.58 -3.63
CA GLU A 136 -3.33 26.09 -2.53
C GLU A 136 -4.12 24.83 -2.93
N TYR A 137 -4.10 23.84 -2.05
CA TYR A 137 -4.85 22.58 -2.20
C TYR A 137 -5.72 22.34 -0.97
N SER A 138 -6.87 21.70 -1.14
CA SER A 138 -7.49 21.01 0.00
C SER A 138 -6.59 19.85 0.42
N ALA A 139 -6.62 19.48 1.70
CA ALA A 139 -5.82 18.36 2.21
C ALA A 139 -6.13 17.05 1.45
N GLU A 140 -7.40 16.83 1.11
CA GLU A 140 -7.85 15.68 0.32
C GLU A 140 -7.24 15.69 -1.09
N SER A 141 -7.36 16.81 -1.82
CA SER A 141 -6.80 16.92 -3.17
C SER A 141 -5.28 16.78 -3.20
N PHE A 142 -4.59 17.33 -2.20
CA PHE A 142 -3.15 17.15 -2.03
C PHE A 142 -2.79 15.67 -1.85
N LEU A 143 -3.46 14.97 -0.93
CA LEU A 143 -3.16 13.57 -0.63
C LEU A 143 -3.45 12.65 -1.82
N ASP A 144 -4.54 12.88 -2.55
CA ASP A 144 -4.86 12.08 -3.72
C ASP A 144 -3.86 12.27 -4.85
N GLN A 145 -3.49 13.52 -5.15
CA GLN A 145 -2.44 13.81 -6.12
C GLN A 145 -1.09 13.22 -5.69
N MET A 146 -0.78 13.30 -4.39
CA MET A 146 0.47 12.76 -3.85
C MET A 146 0.54 11.26 -4.10
N ARG A 147 -0.51 10.51 -3.73
CA ARG A 147 -0.57 9.06 -3.92
C ARG A 147 -0.51 8.66 -5.38
N GLN A 148 -1.21 9.38 -6.26
CA GLN A 148 -1.16 9.15 -7.71
C GLN A 148 0.25 9.34 -8.26
N ASN A 149 0.90 10.45 -7.91
CA ASN A 149 2.27 10.73 -8.32
C ASN A 149 3.25 9.69 -7.75
N TRP A 150 3.10 9.33 -6.47
CA TRP A 150 3.97 8.34 -5.81
C TRP A 150 3.91 7.00 -6.51
N GLY A 151 2.70 6.47 -6.74
CA GLY A 151 2.52 5.21 -7.45
C GLY A 151 3.05 5.26 -8.89
N LEU A 152 2.79 6.35 -9.63
CA LEU A 152 3.29 6.53 -10.99
C LEU A 152 4.84 6.52 -11.06
N TYR A 153 5.50 7.27 -10.18
CA TYR A 153 6.96 7.32 -10.14
C TYR A 153 7.57 6.01 -9.65
N LEU A 154 6.95 5.37 -8.67
CA LEU A 154 7.38 4.06 -8.19
C LEU A 154 7.34 3.04 -9.33
N LYS A 155 6.21 2.90 -10.02
CA LYS A 155 6.08 2.07 -11.22
C LYS A 155 7.18 2.34 -12.24
N SER A 156 7.44 3.61 -12.55
CA SER A 156 8.45 4.01 -13.52
C SER A 156 9.87 3.60 -13.10
N TYR A 157 10.22 3.76 -11.83
CA TYR A 157 11.52 3.37 -11.30
C TYR A 157 11.69 1.85 -11.25
N VAL A 158 10.66 1.11 -10.82
CA VAL A 158 10.70 -0.36 -10.82
C VAL A 158 10.92 -0.90 -12.23
N ASN A 159 10.15 -0.40 -13.21
CA ASN A 159 10.28 -0.86 -14.59
C ASN A 159 11.65 -0.49 -15.19
N THR A 160 12.21 0.66 -14.82
CA THR A 160 13.58 1.02 -15.23
C THR A 160 14.61 0.07 -14.62
N ARG A 161 14.47 -0.28 -13.33
CA ARG A 161 15.37 -1.23 -12.65
C ARG A 161 15.31 -2.62 -13.30
N LYS A 162 14.11 -3.13 -13.59
CA LYS A 162 13.92 -4.43 -14.26
C LYS A 162 14.65 -4.47 -15.61
N LYS A 163 14.49 -3.41 -16.40
CA LYS A 163 15.17 -3.25 -17.69
C LYS A 163 16.71 -3.23 -17.55
N GLU A 164 17.23 -2.51 -16.56
CA GLU A 164 18.68 -2.45 -16.30
C GLU A 164 19.27 -3.79 -15.84
N SER A 165 18.47 -4.61 -15.16
CA SER A 165 18.85 -5.96 -14.71
C SER A 165 18.79 -7.00 -15.83
N GLY A 166 18.28 -6.66 -17.03
CA GLY A 166 18.14 -7.59 -18.15
C GLY A 166 16.94 -8.53 -18.05
N GLU A 167 15.98 -8.24 -17.16
CA GLU A 167 14.82 -9.11 -16.88
C GLU A 167 13.65 -8.91 -17.85
N ASP A 168 13.78 -7.98 -18.81
CA ASP A 168 12.82 -7.76 -19.89
C ASP A 168 13.20 -8.51 -21.20
N GLU A 169 14.25 -9.34 -21.20
CA GLU A 169 14.74 -10.07 -22.39
C GLU A 169 14.25 -11.54 -22.52
N ASP A 170 13.41 -12.02 -21.60
CA ASP A 170 12.76 -13.35 -21.65
C ASP A 170 11.22 -13.27 -21.80
#